data_AF-I7C656-F1
#
_entry.id   AF-I7C656-F1
#
_cell.length_a   1.000
_cell.length_b   1.000
_cell.length_c   1.000
_cell.angle_alpha   90.00
_cell.angle_beta   90.00
_cell.angle_gamma   90.00
#
_symmetry.space_group_name_H-M   'P 1'
#
loop_
_entity.id
_entity.type
_entity.pdbx_description
1 polymer ?
#
loop_
_entity_poly.entity_id
_entity_poly.type
_entity_poly.pdbx_seq_one_letter_code
_entity_poly.pdbx_strand_id
1 'polypeptide(L)' 'MLVTDWIQADRTTLRPLIEAKSAAYAQEKGITPRNCANEQ' A
#
# COMPACT_ATOMS: atom_id res chain seq x y z
N MET A 1 23.18 -0.31 23.78
CA MET A 1 23.75 0.18 22.51
C MET A 1 22.82 -0.26 21.40
N LEU A 2 22.40 0.66 20.53
CA LEU A 2 21.58 0.33 19.37
C LEU A 2 22.49 -0.34 18.31
N VAL A 3 22.08 -1.49 17.79
CA VAL A 3 22.89 -2.27 16.84
C VAL A 3 22.65 -1.83 15.40
N THR A 4 21.45 -1.34 15.08
CA THR A 4 21.09 -0.82 13.75
C THR A 4 20.07 0.30 13.85
N ASP A 5 20.22 1.29 12.98
CA ASP A 5 19.23 2.34 12.76
C ASP A 5 17.97 1.82 12.02
N TRP A 6 17.01 2.72 11.78
CA TRP A 6 15.81 2.43 11.00
C TRP A 6 16.12 1.94 9.60
N ILE A 7 15.73 0.71 9.30
CA ILE A 7 15.89 0.11 7.97
C ILE A 7 14.64 0.42 7.14
N GLN A 8 14.82 1.03 5.98
CA GLN A 8 13.73 1.32 5.05
C GLN A 8 13.25 0.04 4.37
N ALA A 9 11.93 -0.14 4.31
CA ALA A 9 11.34 -1.22 3.53
C ALA A 9 11.44 -0.92 2.04
N ASP A 10 11.67 -1.95 1.22
CA ASP A 10 11.59 -1.83 -0.24
C ASP A 10 10.14 -1.71 -0.69
N ARG A 11 9.63 -0.48 -0.62
CA ARG A 11 8.26 -0.17 -1.01
C ARG A 11 8.06 -0.27 -2.51
N THR A 12 9.12 -0.17 -3.31
CA THR A 12 9.03 -0.24 -4.78
C THR A 12 8.58 -1.63 -5.20
N THR A 13 9.18 -2.66 -4.63
CA THR A 13 8.80 -4.06 -4.92
C THR A 13 7.45 -4.42 -4.29
N LEU A 14 7.14 -3.89 -3.10
CA LEU A 14 5.92 -4.25 -2.38
C LEU A 14 4.66 -3.54 -2.89
N ARG A 15 4.79 -2.32 -3.44
CA ARG A 15 3.66 -1.51 -3.92
C ARG A 15 2.72 -2.25 -4.88
N PRO A 16 3.20 -2.90 -5.96
CA PRO A 16 2.30 -3.58 -6.90
C PRO A 16 1.52 -4.72 -6.25
N LEU A 17 2.13 -5.43 -5.28
CA LEU A 17 1.47 -6.51 -4.56
C LEU A 17 0.35 -5.99 -3.64
N ILE A 18 0.58 -4.83 -3.01
CA ILE A 18 -0.42 -4.17 -2.16
C ILE A 18 -1.61 -3.73 -3.02
N GLU A 19 -1.35 -3.06 -4.14
CA GLU A 19 -2.39 -2.57 -5.05
C GLU A 19 -3.25 -3.71 -5.61
N ALA A 20 -2.61 -4.81 -6.05
CA ALA A 20 -3.32 -5.98 -6.55
C ALA A 20 -4.28 -6.58 -5.50
N LYS A 21 -3.80 -6.76 -4.26
CA LYS A 21 -4.63 -7.31 -3.18
C LYS A 21 -5.74 -6.35 -2.75
N SER A 22 -5.44 -5.06 -2.64
CA SER A 22 -6.42 -4.04 -2.27
C SER A 22 -7.53 -3.91 -3.32
N ALA A 23 -7.20 -3.97 -4.62
CA ALA A 23 -8.17 -3.95 -5.69
C ALA A 23 -9.09 -5.19 -5.66
N ALA A 24 -8.52 -6.38 -5.48
CA ALA A 24 -9.30 -7.62 -5.36
C ALA A 24 -10.26 -7.58 -4.16
N TYR A 25 -9.79 -7.09 -3.01
CA TYR A 25 -10.63 -6.93 -1.82
C TYR A 25 -11.75 -5.91 -2.03
N ALA A 26 -11.45 -4.79 -2.70
CA ALA A 26 -12.45 -3.77 -2.99
C ALA A 26 -13.55 -4.31 -3.91
N GLN A 27 -13.18 -5.11 -4.92
CA GLN A 27 -14.14 -5.79 -5.79
C GLN A 27 -15.01 -6.79 -5.01
N GLU A 28 -14.41 -7.61 -4.15
CA GLU A 28 -15.14 -8.62 -3.35
C GLU A 28 -16.15 -7.98 -2.40
N LYS A 29 -15.78 -6.84 -1.79
CA LYS A 29 -16.61 -6.15 -0.79
C LYS A 29 -17.47 -5.03 -1.37
N GLY A 30 -17.45 -4.81 -2.68
CA GLY A 30 -18.18 -3.71 -3.32
C GLY A 30 -17.72 -2.31 -2.85
N ILE A 31 -16.46 -2.19 -2.43
CA ILE A 31 -15.89 -0.92 -1.98
C ILE A 31 -15.49 -0.11 -3.22
N THR A 32 -15.98 1.13 -3.32
CA THR A 32 -15.51 2.07 -4.34
C THR A 32 -14.19 2.69 -3.86
N PRO A 33 -13.05 2.47 -4.55
CA PRO A 33 -11.77 3.05 -4.15
C PRO A 33 -11.83 4.58 -4.19
N ARG A 34 -11.24 5.23 -3.19
CA ARG A 34 -11.15 6.69 -3.12
C ARG A 34 -10.05 7.19 -4.05
N ASN A 35 -10.27 8.37 -4.65
CA ASN A 35 -9.25 9.04 -5.45
C ASN A 35 -8.45 10.01 -4.58
N CYS A 36 -7.32 9.54 -4.05
CA CYS A 36 -6.44 10.33 -3.20
C CYS A 36 -5.66 11.42 -3.97
N ALA A 37 -5.71 11.46 -5.31
CA ALA A 37 -5.04 12.52 -6.08
C ALA A 37 -5.72 13.88 -5.92
N ASN A 38 -6.98 13.89 -5.49
CA ASN A 38 -7.78 15.09 -5.25
C ASN A 38 -7.88 15.44 -3.76
N GLU A 39 -7.24 14.67 -2.89
CA GLU A 39 -7.20 14.90 -1.44
C GLU A 39 -5.80 15.46 -1.11
N GLN A 40 -5.73 16.80 -1.06
CA GLN A 40 -4.52 17.58 -0.76
C GLN A 40 -4.35 17.78 0.75
#